data_AF-A0A4R5XJ30-F1
#
_entry.id   AF-A0A4R5XJ30-F1
#
_cell.length_a   1.000
_cell.length_b   1.000
_cell.length_c   1.000
_cell.angle_alpha   90.00
_cell.angle_beta   90.00
_cell.angle_gamma   90.00
#
_symmetry.space_group_name_H-M   'P 1'
#
loop_
_entity.id
_entity.type
_entity.pdbx_description
1 polymer ?
#
loop_
_entity_poly.entity_id
_entity_poly.type
_entity_poly.pdbx_seq_one_letter_code
_entity_poly.pdbx_strand_id
1 'polypeptide(L)' 'MDRFILLLLAGIVAGFALIEVAAALTGAFAGLATIITWIGVIAVIVFSIFLIVKALLAIFHHHHK' A
#
# COMPACT_ATOMS: atom_id res chain seq x y z
N MET A 1 5.58 11.00 -16.46
CA MET A 1 4.44 10.68 -15.57
C MET A 1 4.83 9.55 -14.60
N ASP A 2 6.13 9.42 -14.30
CA ASP A 2 6.76 8.20 -13.80
C ASP A 2 7.14 8.29 -12.32
N ARG A 3 7.27 9.50 -11.76
CA ARG A 3 7.50 9.65 -10.32
C ARG A 3 6.32 9.23 -9.45
N PHE A 4 5.09 9.34 -9.97
CA PHE A 4 3.89 8.93 -9.23
C PHE A 4 3.83 7.42 -9.03
N ILE A 5 4.25 6.60 -10.00
CA ILE A 5 4.27 5.13 -9.83
C ILE A 5 5.35 4.73 -8.82
N LEU A 6 6.49 5.44 -8.78
CA LEU A 6 7.55 5.24 -7.80
C LEU A 6 7.11 5.62 -6.38
N LEU A 7 6.37 6.72 -6.22
CA LEU A 7 5.76 7.12 -4.94
C LEU A 7 4.74 6.09 -4.45
N LEU A 8 3.93 5.58 -5.37
CA LEU A 8 2.97 4.53 -5.08
C LEU A 8 3.71 3.27 -4.60
N LEU A 9 4.70 2.81 -5.36
CA LEU A 9 5.51 1.63 -5.06
C LEU A 9 6.23 1.77 -3.71
N ALA A 10 6.80 2.94 -3.43
CA ALA A 10 7.39 3.26 -2.13
C ALA A 10 6.37 3.17 -0.99
N GLY A 11 5.12 3.58 -1.24
CA GLY A 11 4.00 3.41 -0.30
C GLY A 11 3.67 1.94 -0.01
N ILE A 12 3.74 1.04 -1.01
CA ILE A 12 3.59 -0.41 -0.78
C ILE A 12 4.71 -0.93 0.10
N VAL A 13 5.97 -0.62 -0.27
CA VAL A 13 7.14 -1.11 0.44
C VAL A 13 7.12 -0.62 1.89
N ALA A 14 6.71 0.63 2.11
CA ALA A 14 6.48 1.17 3.44
C ALA A 14 5.36 0.43 4.20
N GLY A 15 4.24 0.10 3.56
CA GLY A 15 3.15 -0.68 4.17
C GLY A 15 3.56 -2.10 4.57
N PHE A 16 4.33 -2.80 3.74
CA PHE A 16 4.87 -4.12 4.07
C PHE A 16 5.93 -4.07 5.16
N ALA A 17 6.83 -3.07 5.12
CA ALA A 17 7.80 -2.85 6.19
C ALA A 17 7.11 -2.56 7.53
N LEU A 18 6.00 -1.81 7.50
CA LEU A 18 5.21 -1.51 8.69
C LEU A 18 4.58 -2.79 9.31
N ILE A 19 4.12 -3.72 8.48
CA ILE A 19 3.59 -5.02 8.94
C ILE A 19 4.69 -5.88 9.58
N GLU A 20 5.90 -5.92 9.01
CA GLU A 20 7.04 -6.61 9.62
C GLU A 20 7.46 -5.99 10.95
N VAL A 21 7.47 -4.66 11.04
CA VAL A 21 7.75 -3.93 12.28
C VAL A 21 6.71 -4.27 13.36
N ALA A 22 5.44 -4.45 12.97
CA ALA A 22 4.42 -4.93 13.91
C ALA A 22 4.72 -6.36 14.41
N ALA A 23 5.17 -7.25 13.53
CA ALA A 23 5.51 -8.63 13.89
C ALA A 23 6.76 -8.73 14.78
N ALA A 24 7.71 -7.80 14.63
CA ALA A 24 8.92 -7.71 15.43
C ALA A 24 8.71 -6.96 16.76
N LEU A 25 7.54 -6.38 16.99
CA LEU A 25 7.26 -5.55 18.16
C LEU A 25 7.08 -6.41 19.42
N THR A 26 7.93 -6.22 20.42
CA THR A 26 7.89 -6.98 21.68
C THR A 26 7.90 -6.05 22.91
N GLY A 27 7.52 -6.58 24.07
CA GLY A 27 7.53 -5.85 25.34
C GLY A 27 6.48 -4.74 25.42
N ALA A 28 6.87 -3.56 25.93
CA ALA A 28 5.97 -2.41 26.20
C ALA A 28 5.19 -1.89 24.98
N PHE A 29 5.61 -2.25 23.76
CA PHE A 29 4.99 -1.82 22.51
C PHE A 29 4.12 -2.89 21.85
N ALA A 30 3.97 -4.09 22.44
CA ALA A 30 3.16 -5.17 21.87
C ALA A 30 1.69 -4.75 21.61
N GLY A 31 1.14 -3.84 22.40
CA GLY A 31 -0.20 -3.30 22.19
C GLY A 31 -0.36 -2.48 20.89
N LEU A 32 0.73 -1.88 20.39
CA LEU A 32 0.72 -1.13 19.14
C LEU A 32 0.76 -2.03 17.91
N ALA A 33 1.21 -3.29 18.05
CA ALA A 33 1.33 -4.22 16.92
C ALA A 33 0.01 -4.37 16.17
N THR A 34 -1.12 -4.48 16.88
CA THR A 34 -2.45 -4.59 16.27
C THR A 34 -2.77 -3.36 15.42
N ILE A 35 -2.55 -2.15 15.94
CA ILE A 35 -2.82 -0.88 15.25
C ILE A 35 -1.93 -0.77 14.00
N ILE A 36 -0.65 -1.09 14.14
CA ILE A 36 0.34 -1.02 13.06
C ILE A 36 0.00 -2.03 11.95
N THR A 37 -0.43 -3.24 12.30
CA THR A 37 -0.94 -4.23 11.33
C THR A 37 -2.16 -3.69 10.58
N TRP A 38 -3.14 -3.11 11.27
CA TRP A 38 -4.32 -2.51 10.61
C TRP A 38 -3.93 -1.38 9.64
N ILE A 39 -2.99 -0.51 10.03
CA ILE A 39 -2.51 0.57 9.17
C ILE A 39 -1.83 0.00 7.91
N GLY A 40 -0.95 -1.00 8.07
CA GLY A 40 -0.28 -1.66 6.96
C GLY A 40 -1.27 -2.32 5.99
N VAL A 41 -2.27 -3.02 6.51
CA VAL A 41 -3.35 -3.63 5.70
C VAL A 41 -4.15 -2.57 4.94
N ILE A 42 -4.56 -1.49 5.60
CA ILE A 42 -5.30 -0.39 4.95
C ILE A 42 -4.45 0.24 3.83
N ALA A 43 -3.16 0.45 4.06
CA ALA A 43 -2.25 1.00 3.06
C ALA A 43 -2.19 0.11 1.79
N VAL A 44 -2.08 -1.22 1.96
CA VAL A 44 -2.09 -2.17 0.84
C VAL A 44 -3.41 -2.15 0.09
N ILE A 45 -4.55 -2.12 0.80
CA ILE A 45 -5.89 -2.10 0.18
C ILE A 45 -6.08 -0.83 -0.66
N VAL A 46 -5.81 0.35 -0.10
CA VAL A 46 -5.97 1.64 -0.79
C VAL A 46 -5.07 1.69 -2.03
N PHE A 47 -3.84 1.22 -1.89
CA PHE A 47 -2.90 1.12 -3.01
C PHE A 47 -3.43 0.21 -4.12
N SER A 48 -3.92 -0.99 -3.78
CA SER A 48 -4.48 -1.94 -4.74
C SER A 48 -5.66 -1.33 -5.49
N ILE A 49 -6.57 -0.66 -4.80
CA ILE A 49 -7.71 0.04 -5.45
C ILE A 49 -7.20 1.10 -6.42
N PHE A 50 -6.21 1.91 -6.03
CA PHE A 50 -5.64 2.93 -6.90
C PHE A 50 -5.05 2.33 -8.19
N LEU A 51 -4.30 1.23 -8.08
CA LEU A 51 -3.77 0.54 -9.27
C LEU A 51 -4.86 -0.01 -10.17
N ILE A 52 -5.90 -0.63 -9.59
CA ILE A 52 -7.02 -1.17 -10.36
C ILE A 52 -7.72 -0.05 -11.13
N VAL A 53 -8.02 1.07 -10.48
CA VAL A 53 -8.64 2.23 -11.15
C VAL A 53 -7.75 2.77 -12.27
N LYS A 54 -6.45 2.92 -12.02
CA LYS A 54 -5.48 3.34 -13.04
C LYS A 54 -5.41 2.38 -14.23
N ALA A 55 -5.40 1.08 -13.96
CA ALA A 55 -5.39 0.04 -14.98
C ALA A 55 -6.68 0.07 -15.82
N LEU A 56 -7.84 0.18 -15.18
CA LEU A 56 -9.14 0.29 -15.85
C LEU A 56 -9.20 1.55 -16.74
N LEU A 57 -8.79 2.70 -16.23
CA LEU A 57 -8.74 3.94 -17.00
C LEU A 57 -7.79 3.81 -18.20
N ALA A 58 -6.63 3.16 -18.04
CA ALA A 58 -5.69 2.93 -19.13
C ALA A 58 -6.26 2.03 -20.23
N ILE A 59 -6.96 0.94 -19.84
CA ILE A 59 -7.62 0.03 -20.79
C ILE A 59 -8.72 0.77 -21.57
N PHE A 60 -9.60 1.50 -20.88
CA PHE A 60 -10.67 2.26 -21.53
C PHE A 60 -10.15 3.39 -22.43
N HIS A 61 -9.07 4.09 -22.04
CA HIS A 61 -8.45 5.11 -22.90
C HIS A 61 -7.77 4.52 -24.14
N HIS A 62 -7.22 3.32 -24.04
CA HIS A 62 -6.55 2.66 -25.16
C HIS A 62 -7.53 2.06 -26.19
N HIS A 63 -8.77 1.74 -25.78
CA HIS A 63 -9.78 1.14 -26.66
C HIS A 63 -10.47 2.17 -27.59
N HIS A 64 -10.22 3.47 -27.42
CA HIS A 64 -10.84 4.55 -28.21
C HIS A 64 -9.92 5.18 -29.27
N LYS A 65 -8.78 4.55 -29.58
CA LYS A 65 -7.87 4.92 -30.68
C LYS A 65 -7.75 3.77 -31.67
#